data_AF-A0A139R3M9-F1
#
_entry.id   AF-A0A139R3M9-F1
#
_cell.length_a   1.000
_cell.length_b   1.000
_cell.length_c   1.000
_cell.angle_alpha   90.00
_cell.angle_beta   90.00
_cell.angle_gamma   90.00
#
_symmetry.space_group_name_H-M   'P 1'
#
loop_
_entity.id
_entity.type
_entity.pdbx_description
1 polymer ?
#
loop_
_entity_poly.entity_id
_entity_poly.type
_entity_poly.pdbx_seq_one_letter_code
_entity_poly.pdbx_strand_id
1 'polypeptide(L)'
;MIVIYIRLMLEAIENDCVIDYEGTFDNYTEELALRLGVSEEQIKMTLAYFVKCGVIQVDSDGNTHYPQAKALLGQETNWNRYKKKQKLENFQPHSNYIPTEIEIEKEIELEKEIEEKKDNSATSSPNSQNLKYFFEKWQEITGRALTPFEIEDIPKLHKEDGFSIELMLTALKEAASSTSNFNFNYFKSILMRYKRQGLLTPEMVAGAEKQRQEAKSKQYNQQPPKSNVPEWTEKDYKHEATADEQAKLDELKKSLMED
;
A
#
# COMPACT_ATOMS: atom_id res chain seq x y z
N MET A 1 30.07 3.96 3.55
CA MET A 1 29.33 5.24 3.71
C MET A 1 27.93 5.00 4.29
N ILE A 2 26.96 4.44 3.55
CA ILE A 2 25.58 4.21 4.06
C ILE A 2 25.54 3.33 5.33
N VAL A 3 26.38 2.28 5.39
CA VAL A 3 26.46 1.38 6.55
C VAL A 3 26.98 2.11 7.79
N ILE A 4 27.94 3.02 7.62
CA ILE A 4 28.52 3.82 8.72
C ILE A 4 27.47 4.79 9.25
N TYR A 5 26.72 5.43 8.35
CA TYR A 5 25.60 6.29 8.70
C TYR A 5 24.52 5.56 9.50
N ILE A 6 24.11 4.36 9.07
CA ILE A 6 23.10 3.58 9.80
C ILE A 6 23.61 3.24 11.21
N ARG A 7 24.89 2.86 11.35
CA ARG A 7 25.46 2.57 12.67
C ARG A 7 25.51 3.79 13.57
N LEU A 8 25.93 4.95 13.04
CA LEU A 8 25.88 6.22 13.77
C LEU A 8 24.45 6.55 14.24
N MET A 9 23.47 6.40 13.34
CA MET A 9 22.06 6.64 13.68
C MET A 9 21.57 5.69 14.78
N LEU A 10 21.96 4.40 14.74
CA LEU A 10 21.59 3.43 15.76
C LEU A 10 22.15 3.80 17.14
N GLU A 11 23.40 4.27 17.19
CA GLU A 11 24.01 4.77 18.43
C GLU A 11 23.25 6.00 18.97
N ALA A 12 22.83 6.90 18.08
CA ALA A 12 22.09 8.11 18.45
C ALA A 12 20.69 7.82 19.00
N ILE A 13 20.03 6.72 18.59
CA ILE A 13 18.64 6.40 18.97
C ILE A 13 18.50 6.24 20.49
N GLU A 14 19.53 5.70 21.17
CA GLU A 14 19.50 5.55 22.63
C GLU A 14 19.45 6.90 23.36
N ASN A 15 20.06 7.94 22.77
CA ASN A 15 20.20 9.28 23.33
C ASN A 15 19.35 10.32 22.56
N ASP A 16 18.07 10.02 22.34
CA ASP A 16 17.11 10.94 21.69
C ASP A 16 17.56 11.49 20.32
N CYS A 17 18.22 10.62 19.54
CA CYS A 17 18.77 10.92 18.21
C CYS A 17 19.85 12.02 18.23
N VAL A 18 20.61 12.09 19.33
CA VAL A 18 21.75 12.98 19.51
C VAL A 18 23.00 12.15 19.84
N ILE A 19 24.14 12.53 19.28
CA ILE A 19 25.44 12.01 19.72
C ILE A 19 26.26 13.19 20.21
N ASP A 20 26.45 13.22 21.51
CA ASP A 20 27.26 14.23 22.17
C ASP A 20 28.74 14.00 21.92
N TYR A 21 29.49 15.09 21.78
CA TYR A 21 30.94 15.07 21.80
C TYR A 21 31.41 15.10 23.26
N GLU A 22 32.04 14.02 23.73
CA GLU A 22 32.42 13.89 25.14
C GLU A 22 33.73 14.65 25.44
N GLY A 23 34.51 15.00 24.42
CA GLY A 23 35.78 15.74 24.56
C GLY A 23 36.89 14.91 25.21
N THR A 24 36.78 13.58 25.16
CA THR A 24 37.80 12.64 25.59
C THR A 24 38.98 12.62 24.62
N PHE A 25 38.71 12.85 23.33
CA PHE A 25 39.74 13.01 22.29
C PHE A 25 39.76 14.44 21.76
N ASP A 26 40.78 14.77 20.98
CA ASP A 26 40.95 16.11 20.39
C ASP A 26 39.94 16.40 19.27
N ASN A 27 39.37 15.36 18.66
CA ASN A 27 38.50 15.50 17.50
C ASN A 27 37.32 14.53 17.55
N TYR A 28 36.10 15.05 17.35
CA TYR A 28 34.84 14.28 17.34
C TYR A 28 34.84 13.06 16.40
N THR A 29 35.55 13.17 15.28
CA THR A 29 35.69 12.07 14.32
C THR A 29 36.44 10.87 14.89
N GLU A 30 37.43 11.11 15.76
CA GLU A 30 38.27 10.08 16.37
C GLU A 30 37.51 9.29 17.44
N GLU A 31 36.71 9.99 18.26
CA GLU A 31 35.78 9.35 19.21
C GLU A 31 34.81 8.40 18.50
N LEU A 32 34.17 8.89 17.44
CA LEU A 32 33.25 8.06 16.66
C LEU A 32 33.97 6.90 15.96
N ALA A 33 35.19 7.12 15.46
CA ALA A 33 35.99 6.09 14.82
C ALA A 33 36.26 4.91 15.78
N LEU A 34 36.65 5.22 17.02
CA LEU A 34 36.90 4.22 18.07
C LEU A 34 35.62 3.53 18.53
N ARG A 35 34.55 4.29 18.79
CA ARG A 35 33.26 3.75 19.25
C ARG A 35 32.65 2.78 18.24
N LEU A 36 32.79 3.07 16.94
CA LEU A 36 32.23 2.25 15.85
C LEU A 36 33.21 1.24 15.26
N GLY A 37 34.50 1.28 15.62
CA GLY A 37 35.55 0.45 15.04
C GLY A 37 35.77 0.70 13.55
N VAL A 38 35.70 1.96 13.11
CA VAL A 38 35.82 2.39 11.71
C VAL A 38 36.97 3.39 11.58
N SER A 39 37.64 3.45 10.43
CA SER A 39 38.69 4.45 10.19
C SER A 39 38.15 5.89 10.23
N GLU A 40 38.91 6.81 10.81
CA GLU A 40 38.59 8.24 10.91
C GLU A 40 38.22 8.88 9.57
N GLU A 41 38.96 8.56 8.50
CA GLU A 41 38.72 9.12 7.18
C GLU A 41 37.34 8.75 6.62
N GLN A 42 36.88 7.53 6.91
CA GLN A 42 35.53 7.11 6.51
C GLN A 42 34.44 7.78 7.33
N ILE A 43 34.64 8.02 8.63
CA ILE A 43 33.70 8.78 9.47
C ILE A 43 33.62 10.22 8.93
N LYS A 44 34.78 10.86 8.69
CA LYS A 44 34.87 12.23 8.17
C LYS A 44 34.17 12.38 6.82
N MET A 45 34.43 11.48 5.88
CA MET A 45 33.77 11.48 4.57
C MET A 45 32.26 11.25 4.69
N THR A 46 31.83 10.38 5.60
CA THR A 46 30.42 10.08 5.85
C THR A 46 29.70 11.29 6.45
N LEU A 47 30.23 11.88 7.54
CA LEU A 47 29.68 13.08 8.15
C LEU A 47 29.58 14.23 7.15
N ALA A 48 30.65 14.51 6.40
CA ALA A 48 30.65 15.57 5.39
C ALA A 48 29.57 15.38 4.32
N TYR A 49 29.38 14.14 3.84
CA TYR A 49 28.33 13.82 2.88
C TYR A 49 26.92 14.03 3.45
N PHE A 50 26.64 13.49 4.64
CA PHE A 50 25.29 13.54 5.21
C PHE A 50 24.91 14.90 5.81
N VAL A 51 25.89 15.68 6.26
CA VAL A 51 25.71 17.10 6.59
C VAL A 51 25.36 17.89 5.33
N LYS A 52 26.06 17.64 4.21
CA LYS A 52 25.71 18.27 2.92
C LYS A 52 24.32 17.88 2.42
N CYS A 53 23.88 16.65 2.67
CA CYS A 53 22.52 16.22 2.36
C CYS A 53 21.46 16.78 3.33
N GLY A 54 21.85 17.41 4.43
CA GLY A 54 20.94 17.96 5.45
C GLY A 54 20.26 16.90 6.32
N VAL A 55 20.77 15.67 6.33
CA VAL A 55 20.20 14.56 7.13
C VAL A 55 20.80 14.54 8.53
N ILE A 56 22.07 14.98 8.66
CA ILE A 56 22.76 15.20 9.93
C ILE A 56 22.95 16.70 10.13
N GLN A 57 22.71 17.18 11.33
CA GLN A 57 23.03 18.55 11.75
C GLN A 57 24.13 18.48 12.82
N VAL A 58 25.15 19.32 12.70
CA VAL A 58 26.23 19.44 13.70
C VAL A 58 26.07 20.78 14.39
N ASP A 59 26.06 20.78 15.71
CA ASP A 59 25.91 21.98 16.52
C ASP A 59 27.25 22.71 16.71
N SER A 60 27.20 23.93 17.27
CA SER A 60 28.39 24.73 17.56
C SER A 60 29.36 24.03 18.53
N ASP A 61 28.82 23.16 19.38
CA ASP A 61 29.56 22.39 20.39
C ASP A 61 30.12 21.06 19.85
N GLY A 62 29.86 20.74 18.57
CA GLY A 62 30.34 19.51 17.93
C GLY A 62 29.40 18.30 18.04
N ASN A 63 28.26 18.43 18.72
CA ASN A 63 27.24 17.38 18.84
C ASN A 63 26.55 17.14 17.50
N THR A 64 26.17 15.88 17.21
CA THR A 64 25.40 15.54 16.00
C THR A 64 23.95 15.21 16.30
N HIS A 65 23.06 15.78 15.50
CA HIS A 65 21.61 15.63 15.57
C HIS A 65 21.07 14.91 14.33
N TYR A 66 20.14 13.98 14.56
CA TYR A 66 19.43 13.24 13.51
C TYR A 66 17.94 13.61 13.51
N PRO A 67 17.56 14.80 13.00
CA PRO A 67 16.19 15.33 13.11
C PRO A 67 15.14 14.43 12.43
N GLN A 68 15.49 13.82 11.29
CA GLN A 68 14.61 12.89 10.60
C GLN A 68 14.38 11.61 11.43
N ALA A 69 15.42 11.09 12.08
CA ALA A 69 15.30 9.92 12.94
C ALA A 69 14.45 10.26 14.18
N LYS A 70 14.66 11.44 14.78
CA LYS A 70 13.87 11.93 15.92
C LYS A 70 12.39 12.06 15.59
N ALA A 71 12.04 12.58 14.41
CA ALA A 71 10.66 12.70 13.97
C ALA A 71 9.97 11.33 13.76
N LEU A 72 10.74 10.29 13.45
CA LEU A 72 10.24 8.92 13.27
C LEU A 72 10.22 8.12 14.57
N LEU A 73 11.02 8.52 15.57
CA LEU A 73 11.10 7.85 16.86
C LEU A 73 9.74 7.92 17.56
N GLY A 74 9.22 6.76 17.99
CA GLY A 74 7.90 6.65 18.62
C GLY A 74 6.71 6.69 17.65
N GLN A 75 6.92 6.94 16.35
CA GLN A 75 5.85 6.87 15.36
C GLN A 75 5.67 5.43 14.85
N GLU A 76 4.57 4.80 15.26
CA GLU A 76 4.15 3.51 14.71
C GLU A 76 3.20 3.73 13.52
N THR A 77 3.35 2.92 12.47
CA THR A 77 2.35 2.85 11.40
C THR A 77 1.02 2.30 11.94
N ASN A 78 -0.10 2.74 11.36
CA ASN A 78 -1.45 2.27 11.72
C ASN A 78 -1.56 0.73 11.70
N TRP A 79 -0.83 0.09 10.79
CA TRP A 79 -0.74 -1.37 10.69
C TRP A 79 0.00 -2.03 11.86
N ASN A 80 1.11 -1.45 12.31
CA ASN A 80 1.83 -1.95 13.48
C ASN A 80 0.99 -1.76 14.76
N ARG A 81 0.33 -0.60 14.91
CA ARG A 81 -0.65 -0.36 15.98
C ARG A 81 -1.77 -1.39 15.98
N TYR A 82 -2.35 -1.66 14.82
CA TYR A 82 -3.40 -2.67 14.64
C TYR A 82 -2.95 -4.08 15.03
N LYS A 83 -1.79 -4.53 14.57
CA LYS A 83 -1.22 -5.84 14.93
C LYS A 83 -0.94 -5.97 16.42
N LYS A 84 -0.46 -4.90 17.07
CA LYS A 84 -0.22 -4.88 18.51
C LYS A 84 -1.53 -4.97 19.29
N LYS A 85 -2.57 -4.23 18.86
CA LYS A 85 -3.94 -4.34 19.41
C LYS A 85 -4.52 -5.74 19.24
N GLN A 86 -4.44 -6.35 18.06
CA GLN A 86 -4.92 -7.73 17.86
C GLN A 86 -4.19 -8.76 18.74
N LYS A 87 -2.86 -8.64 18.90
CA LYS A 87 -2.12 -9.51 19.81
C LYS A 87 -2.52 -9.32 21.27
N LEU A 88 -2.84 -8.10 21.67
CA LEU A 88 -3.29 -7.77 23.02
C LEU A 88 -4.72 -8.28 23.28
N GLU A 89 -5.64 -8.15 22.32
CA GLU A 89 -7.02 -8.67 22.42
C GLU A 89 -7.08 -10.20 22.44
N ASN A 90 -6.12 -10.87 21.80
CA ASN A 90 -5.99 -12.34 21.89
C ASN A 90 -5.50 -12.82 23.26
N PHE A 91 -4.97 -11.94 24.10
CA PHE A 91 -4.82 -12.19 25.54
C PHE A 91 -6.08 -11.68 26.23
N GLN A 92 -6.98 -12.57 26.62
CA GLN A 92 -8.16 -12.17 27.38
C GLN A 92 -7.72 -11.40 28.65
N PRO A 93 -8.14 -10.15 28.86
CA PRO A 93 -7.95 -9.50 30.15
C PRO A 93 -8.84 -10.22 31.16
N HIS A 94 -8.24 -10.98 32.08
CA HIS A 94 -8.96 -11.65 33.17
C HIS A 94 -9.38 -10.71 34.31
N SER A 95 -9.35 -9.40 34.11
CA SER A 95 -9.86 -8.45 35.09
C SER A 95 -10.88 -7.52 34.45
N ASN A 96 -12.08 -7.50 35.03
CA ASN A 96 -13.10 -6.50 34.77
C ASN A 96 -12.55 -5.12 35.16
N TYR A 97 -11.88 -4.44 34.23
CA TYR A 97 -11.51 -3.04 34.38
C TYR A 97 -12.70 -2.22 33.89
N ILE A 98 -13.40 -1.61 34.84
CA ILE A 98 -14.41 -0.59 34.55
C ILE A 98 -13.63 0.70 34.25
N PRO A 99 -13.70 1.26 33.04
CA PRO A 99 -13.08 2.54 32.74
C PRO A 99 -13.70 3.61 33.64
N THR A 100 -12.86 4.39 34.31
CA THR A 100 -13.32 5.48 35.19
C THR A 100 -13.73 6.67 34.32
N GLU A 101 -14.91 7.23 34.57
CA GLU A 101 -15.62 8.25 33.77
C GLU A 101 -14.77 9.51 33.44
N ILE A 102 -13.71 9.77 34.19
CA ILE A 102 -12.86 10.97 34.11
C ILE A 102 -11.96 11.00 32.85
N GLU A 103 -11.58 9.84 32.31
CA GLU A 103 -10.72 9.77 31.10
C GLU A 103 -11.52 9.98 29.81
N ILE A 104 -12.79 9.56 29.80
CA ILE A 104 -13.69 9.70 28.65
C ILE A 104 -14.11 11.17 28.45
N GLU A 105 -14.34 11.90 29.55
CA GLU A 105 -14.73 13.32 29.48
C GLU A 105 -13.63 14.20 28.86
N LYS A 106 -12.35 13.93 29.16
CA LYS A 106 -11.22 14.69 28.59
C LYS A 106 -10.98 14.44 27.11
N GLU A 107 -11.21 13.22 26.62
CA GLU A 107 -11.10 12.94 25.18
C GLU A 107 -12.25 13.58 24.39
N ILE A 108 -13.47 13.58 24.92
CA ILE A 108 -14.64 14.18 24.26
C ILE A 108 -14.56 15.71 24.21
N GLU A 109 -14.02 16.35 25.25
CA GLU A 109 -13.90 17.82 25.31
C GLU A 109 -12.84 18.34 24.31
N LEU A 110 -11.75 17.58 24.12
CA LEU A 110 -10.68 17.91 23.16
C LEU A 110 -11.11 17.70 21.70
N GLU A 111 -12.00 16.73 21.42
CA GLU A 111 -12.59 16.54 20.09
C GLU A 111 -13.60 17.65 19.74
N LYS A 112 -14.42 18.12 20.71
CA LYS A 112 -15.37 19.22 20.49
C LYS A 112 -14.69 20.57 20.24
N GLU A 113 -13.59 20.87 20.91
CA GLU A 113 -12.89 22.16 20.75
C GLU A 113 -12.18 22.28 19.38
N ILE A 114 -11.88 21.15 18.73
CA ILE A 114 -11.32 21.10 17.36
C ILE A 114 -12.42 21.26 16.30
N GLU A 115 -13.64 20.78 16.55
CA GLU A 115 -14.80 20.98 15.65
C GLU A 115 -15.31 22.43 15.66
N GLU A 116 -15.37 23.12 16.82
CA GLU A 116 -15.95 24.46 16.91
C GLU A 116 -15.18 25.58 16.17
N LYS A 117 -13.91 25.37 15.80
CA LYS A 117 -13.11 26.38 15.08
C LYS A 117 -13.23 26.32 13.55
N LYS A 118 -13.97 25.37 12.97
CA LYS A 118 -14.21 25.30 11.51
C LYS A 118 -15.62 25.69 11.05
N ASP A 119 -16.56 25.86 11.96
CA ASP A 119 -17.98 26.04 11.62
C ASP A 119 -18.49 27.48 11.55
N ASN A 120 -17.59 28.46 11.43
CA ASN A 120 -17.97 29.85 11.11
C ASN A 120 -17.69 30.21 9.65
N SER A 121 -18.35 29.50 8.73
CA SER A 121 -18.68 30.02 7.40
C SER A 121 -19.90 29.28 6.87
N ALA A 122 -21.07 29.69 7.34
CA ALA A 122 -22.37 29.32 6.80
C ALA A 122 -22.45 29.59 5.29
N THR A 123 -22.82 28.56 4.51
CA THR A 123 -23.68 28.74 3.34
C THR A 123 -24.41 27.43 3.06
N SER A 124 -25.69 27.38 3.44
CA SER A 124 -26.62 26.28 3.11
C SER A 124 -26.93 26.27 1.62
N SER A 125 -26.02 25.69 0.83
CA SER A 125 -26.27 25.37 -0.57
C SER A 125 -26.84 23.95 -0.66
N PRO A 126 -27.83 23.66 -1.54
CA PRO A 126 -28.30 22.29 -1.78
C PRO A 126 -27.18 21.30 -2.14
N ASN A 127 -26.01 21.77 -2.60
CA ASN A 127 -24.83 20.95 -2.81
C ASN A 127 -24.21 20.39 -1.52
N SER A 128 -24.34 21.03 -0.36
CA SER A 128 -23.75 20.54 0.90
C SER A 128 -24.47 19.30 1.42
N GLN A 129 -25.80 19.26 1.29
CA GLN A 129 -26.62 18.11 1.70
C GLN A 129 -26.33 16.87 0.83
N ASN A 130 -26.20 17.06 -0.48
CA ASN A 130 -25.91 15.94 -1.38
C ASN A 130 -24.49 15.37 -1.16
N LEU A 131 -23.51 16.21 -0.85
CA LEU A 131 -22.15 15.75 -0.52
C LEU A 131 -22.13 15.02 0.84
N LYS A 132 -22.87 15.51 1.83
CA LYS A 132 -23.04 14.81 3.12
C LYS A 132 -23.63 13.41 2.92
N TYR A 133 -24.68 13.30 2.11
CA TYR A 133 -25.26 12.00 1.74
C TYR A 133 -24.26 11.07 1.04
N PHE A 134 -23.42 11.60 0.14
CA PHE A 134 -22.37 10.83 -0.49
C PHE A 134 -21.36 10.28 0.52
N PHE A 135 -20.91 11.09 1.47
CA PHE A 135 -19.95 10.68 2.50
C PHE A 135 -20.51 9.59 3.43
N GLU A 136 -21.79 9.68 3.80
CA GLU A 136 -22.46 8.64 4.58
C GLU A 136 -22.49 7.30 3.83
N LYS A 137 -22.88 7.33 2.55
CA LYS A 137 -22.89 6.13 1.69
C LYS A 137 -21.49 5.58 1.41
N TRP A 138 -20.49 6.44 1.36
CA TRP A 138 -19.11 6.02 1.27
C TRP A 138 -18.71 5.12 2.43
N GLN A 139 -18.95 5.58 3.65
CA GLN A 139 -18.58 4.85 4.86
C GLN A 139 -19.35 3.53 4.97
N GLU A 140 -20.65 3.53 4.61
CA GLU A 140 -21.50 2.32 4.59
C GLU A 140 -20.96 1.26 3.61
N ILE A 141 -20.58 1.65 2.39
CA ILE A 141 -20.16 0.71 1.34
C ILE A 141 -18.71 0.24 1.53
N THR A 142 -17.82 1.14 1.92
CA THR A 142 -16.37 0.84 1.97
C THR A 142 -15.91 0.35 3.34
N GLY A 143 -16.69 0.59 4.40
CA GLY A 143 -16.30 0.31 5.79
C GLY A 143 -15.11 1.15 6.28
N ARG A 144 -14.72 2.19 5.53
CA ARG A 144 -13.58 3.06 5.84
C ARG A 144 -14.00 4.53 5.77
N ALA A 145 -13.50 5.33 6.71
CA ALA A 145 -13.54 6.78 6.58
C ALA A 145 -12.64 7.24 5.42
N LEU A 146 -13.03 8.33 4.78
CA LEU A 146 -12.19 9.01 3.80
C LEU A 146 -11.00 9.67 4.50
N THR A 147 -9.86 9.68 3.81
CA THR A 147 -8.70 10.46 4.25
C THR A 147 -8.96 11.95 3.97
N PRO A 148 -8.29 12.87 4.69
CA PRO A 148 -8.43 14.31 4.47
C PRO A 148 -8.25 14.73 3.00
N PHE A 149 -7.27 14.14 2.31
CA PHE A 149 -7.03 14.39 0.88
C PHE A 149 -8.17 13.92 -0.02
N GLU A 150 -8.76 12.76 0.28
CA GLU A 150 -9.90 12.22 -0.49
C GLU A 150 -11.16 13.08 -0.27
N ILE A 151 -11.36 13.60 0.95
CA ILE A 151 -12.47 14.53 1.27
C ILE A 151 -12.36 15.81 0.44
N GLU A 152 -11.16 16.33 0.24
CA GLU A 152 -10.94 17.53 -0.60
C GLU A 152 -11.17 17.26 -2.10
N ASP A 153 -10.91 16.04 -2.56
CA ASP A 153 -11.03 15.69 -3.97
C ASP A 153 -12.47 15.43 -4.43
N ILE A 154 -13.34 14.96 -3.52
CA ILE A 154 -14.75 14.66 -3.82
C ILE A 154 -15.52 15.90 -4.32
N PRO A 155 -15.42 17.08 -3.66
CA PRO A 155 -15.98 18.32 -4.17
C PRO A 155 -15.44 18.72 -5.55
N LYS A 156 -14.16 18.46 -5.85
CA LYS A 156 -13.56 18.76 -7.16
C LYS A 156 -14.17 17.89 -8.25
N LEU A 157 -14.35 16.59 -8.00
CA LEU A 157 -15.01 15.68 -8.93
C LEU A 157 -16.45 16.13 -9.26
N HIS A 158 -17.17 16.64 -8.26
CA HIS A 158 -18.53 17.14 -8.47
C HIS A 158 -18.56 18.48 -9.22
N LYS A 159 -17.74 19.45 -8.80
CA LYS A 159 -17.78 20.84 -9.30
C LYS A 159 -16.99 21.05 -10.58
N GLU A 160 -15.76 20.53 -10.66
CA GLU A 160 -14.84 20.75 -11.77
C GLU A 160 -15.07 19.76 -12.89
N ASP A 161 -15.21 18.47 -12.55
CA ASP A 161 -15.42 17.43 -13.55
C ASP A 161 -16.88 17.27 -13.97
N GLY A 162 -17.82 17.86 -13.23
CA GLY A 162 -19.26 17.87 -13.54
C GLY A 162 -19.97 16.54 -13.27
N PHE A 163 -19.42 15.67 -12.43
CA PHE A 163 -20.05 14.39 -12.12
C PHE A 163 -21.25 14.57 -11.18
N SER A 164 -22.40 14.00 -11.54
CA SER A 164 -23.54 13.91 -10.64
C SER A 164 -23.24 12.98 -9.46
N ILE A 165 -23.77 13.29 -8.28
CA ILE A 165 -23.55 12.51 -7.06
C ILE A 165 -24.10 11.10 -7.19
N GLU A 166 -25.22 10.92 -7.90
CA GLU A 166 -25.77 9.59 -8.20
C GLU A 166 -24.81 8.75 -9.05
N LEU A 167 -24.15 9.36 -10.03
CA LEU A 167 -23.16 8.69 -10.87
C LEU A 167 -21.89 8.32 -10.08
N MET A 168 -21.49 9.16 -9.13
CA MET A 168 -20.42 8.83 -8.20
C MET A 168 -20.82 7.65 -7.31
N LEU A 169 -22.07 7.56 -6.86
CA LEU A 169 -22.54 6.43 -6.07
C LEU A 169 -22.58 5.12 -6.86
N THR A 170 -22.94 5.16 -8.15
CA THR A 170 -22.88 3.94 -9.00
C THR A 170 -21.44 3.50 -9.23
N ALA A 171 -20.52 4.43 -9.51
CA ALA A 171 -19.10 4.13 -9.63
C ALA A 171 -18.51 3.55 -8.34
N LEU A 172 -18.94 4.07 -7.18
CA LEU A 172 -18.53 3.58 -5.86
C LEU A 172 -18.97 2.13 -5.63
N LYS A 173 -20.23 1.81 -5.96
CA LYS A 173 -20.74 0.43 -5.89
C LYS A 173 -19.97 -0.51 -6.82
N GLU A 174 -19.70 -0.10 -8.07
CA GLU A 174 -18.90 -0.91 -9.01
C GLU A 174 -17.49 -1.16 -8.45
N ALA A 175 -16.86 -0.13 -7.88
CA ALA A 175 -15.52 -0.24 -7.29
C ALA A 175 -15.51 -1.21 -6.09
N ALA A 176 -16.50 -1.13 -5.21
CA ALA A 176 -16.63 -2.01 -4.04
C ALA A 176 -16.93 -3.46 -4.44
N SER A 177 -17.78 -3.71 -5.44
CA SER A 177 -18.08 -5.07 -5.92
C SER A 177 -16.91 -5.70 -6.69
N SER A 178 -16.07 -4.90 -7.33
CA SER A 178 -14.97 -5.40 -8.16
C SER A 178 -13.73 -5.81 -7.37
N THR A 179 -13.50 -5.25 -6.17
CA THR A 179 -12.22 -5.39 -5.47
C THR A 179 -12.43 -5.61 -3.97
N SER A 180 -11.77 -6.64 -3.42
CA SER A 180 -11.83 -6.96 -1.98
C SER A 180 -11.27 -5.86 -1.08
N ASN A 181 -10.38 -5.00 -1.60
CA ASN A 181 -9.81 -3.85 -0.90
C ASN A 181 -10.12 -2.58 -1.70
N PHE A 182 -10.89 -1.67 -1.11
CA PHE A 182 -11.30 -0.46 -1.79
C PHE A 182 -10.11 0.47 -2.09
N ASN A 183 -10.00 0.96 -3.33
CA ASN A 183 -8.97 1.90 -3.76
C ASN A 183 -9.60 3.15 -4.40
N PHE A 184 -9.34 4.31 -3.81
CA PHE A 184 -9.84 5.61 -4.29
C PHE A 184 -9.40 5.95 -5.72
N ASN A 185 -8.18 5.59 -6.11
CA ASN A 185 -7.68 5.80 -7.47
C ASN A 185 -8.43 4.93 -8.48
N TYR A 186 -8.84 3.72 -8.08
CA TYR A 186 -9.65 2.86 -8.93
C TYR A 186 -11.05 3.45 -9.13
N PHE A 187 -11.68 3.97 -8.07
CA PHE A 187 -12.93 4.74 -8.15
C PHE A 187 -12.81 5.93 -9.12
N LYS A 188 -11.76 6.76 -9.00
CA LYS A 188 -11.48 7.86 -9.94
C LYS A 188 -11.33 7.36 -11.38
N SER A 189 -10.65 6.23 -11.60
CA SER A 189 -10.45 5.67 -12.93
C SER A 189 -11.77 5.22 -13.58
N ILE A 190 -12.72 4.72 -12.78
CA ILE A 190 -14.08 4.37 -13.23
C ILE A 190 -14.83 5.63 -13.66
N LEU A 191 -14.79 6.70 -12.87
CA LEU A 191 -15.40 7.98 -13.23
C LEU A 191 -14.84 8.55 -14.53
N MET A 192 -13.51 8.53 -14.69
CA MET A 192 -12.86 8.99 -15.93
C MET A 192 -13.20 8.10 -17.13
N ARG A 193 -13.42 6.80 -16.91
CA ARG A 193 -13.93 5.89 -17.95
C ARG A 193 -15.34 6.27 -18.36
N TYR A 194 -16.25 6.56 -17.43
CA TYR A 194 -17.60 7.02 -17.74
C TYR A 194 -17.60 8.34 -18.51
N LYS A 195 -16.74 9.29 -18.11
CA LYS A 195 -16.55 10.57 -18.82
C LYS A 195 -16.11 10.34 -20.28
N ARG A 196 -15.14 9.46 -20.51
CA ARG A 196 -14.68 9.10 -21.87
C ARG A 196 -15.76 8.42 -22.72
N GLN A 197 -16.66 7.68 -22.08
CA GLN A 197 -17.77 6.99 -22.75
C GLN A 197 -19.01 7.87 -22.93
N GLY A 198 -19.01 9.10 -22.40
CA GLY A 198 -20.17 10.00 -22.44
C GLY A 198 -21.33 9.55 -21.56
N LEU A 199 -21.08 8.70 -20.56
CA LEU A 199 -22.11 8.15 -19.67
C LEU A 199 -22.32 9.11 -18.50
N LEU A 200 -23.14 10.12 -18.70
CA LEU A 200 -23.41 11.19 -17.72
C LEU A 200 -24.51 10.82 -16.71
N THR A 201 -25.33 9.81 -17.02
CA THR A 201 -26.44 9.37 -16.15
C THR A 201 -26.22 7.94 -15.65
N PRO A 202 -26.68 7.62 -14.43
CA PRO A 202 -26.56 6.28 -13.86
C PRO A 202 -27.29 5.21 -14.70
N GLU A 203 -28.37 5.57 -15.39
CA GLU A 203 -29.10 4.66 -16.29
C GLU A 203 -28.28 4.27 -17.52
N MET A 204 -27.57 5.23 -18.13
CA MET A 204 -26.68 4.96 -19.26
C MET A 204 -25.54 4.02 -18.86
N VAL A 205 -25.00 4.18 -17.65
CA VAL A 205 -23.97 3.28 -17.09
C VAL A 205 -24.49 1.85 -16.98
N ALA A 206 -25.69 1.65 -16.43
CA ALA A 206 -26.28 0.32 -16.30
C ALA A 206 -26.49 -0.36 -17.66
N GLY A 207 -26.91 0.41 -18.68
CA GLY A 207 -27.02 -0.08 -20.06
C GLY A 207 -25.68 -0.52 -20.66
N ALA A 208 -24.64 0.30 -20.48
CA ALA A 208 -23.28 -0.01 -20.96
C ALA A 208 -22.67 -1.23 -20.25
N GLU A 209 -22.93 -1.39 -18.95
CA GLU A 209 -22.47 -2.54 -18.19
C GLU A 209 -23.13 -3.84 -18.66
N LYS A 210 -24.45 -3.84 -18.89
CA LYS A 210 -25.17 -4.98 -19.47
C LYS A 210 -24.59 -5.40 -20.82
N GLN A 211 -24.36 -4.44 -21.72
CA GLN A 211 -23.71 -4.72 -23.01
C GLN A 211 -22.32 -5.33 -22.85
N ARG A 212 -21.54 -4.86 -21.86
CA ARG A 212 -20.21 -5.41 -21.57
C ARG A 212 -20.28 -6.83 -20.98
N GLN A 213 -21.25 -7.11 -20.13
CA GLN A 213 -21.48 -8.45 -19.59
C GLN A 213 -21.91 -9.43 -20.70
N GLU A 214 -22.81 -9.00 -21.60
CA GLU A 214 -23.23 -9.79 -22.77
C GLU A 214 -22.08 -10.02 -23.78
N ALA A 215 -21.22 -9.02 -23.99
CA ALA A 215 -20.05 -9.19 -24.84
C ALA A 215 -19.04 -10.20 -24.25
N LYS A 216 -18.83 -10.15 -22.93
CA LYS A 216 -17.97 -11.11 -22.22
C LYS A 216 -18.51 -12.54 -22.28
N SER A 217 -19.83 -12.73 -22.10
CA SER A 217 -20.43 -14.06 -22.18
C SER A 217 -20.37 -14.63 -23.60
N LYS A 218 -20.57 -13.79 -24.63
CA LYS A 218 -20.39 -14.18 -26.04
C LYS A 218 -18.94 -14.56 -26.38
N GLN A 219 -17.95 -13.85 -25.82
CA GLN A 219 -16.53 -14.16 -26.04
C GLN A 219 -16.11 -15.46 -25.33
N TYR A 220 -16.63 -15.74 -24.13
CA TYR A 220 -16.36 -16.99 -23.41
C TYR A 220 -16.90 -18.21 -24.18
N ASN A 221 -18.10 -18.11 -24.77
CA ASN A 221 -18.71 -19.18 -25.56
C ASN A 221 -18.03 -19.45 -26.92
N GLN A 222 -17.11 -18.59 -27.37
CA GLN A 222 -16.39 -18.76 -28.64
C GLN A 222 -15.00 -19.40 -28.48
N GLN A 223 -14.51 -19.63 -27.26
CA GLN A 223 -13.23 -20.33 -27.09
C GLN A 223 -13.46 -21.85 -27.10
N PRO A 224 -12.75 -22.61 -27.96
CA PRO A 224 -12.80 -24.06 -27.89
C PRO A 224 -12.31 -24.51 -26.51
N PRO A 225 -12.90 -25.56 -25.92
CA PRO A 225 -12.51 -26.05 -24.61
C PRO A 225 -11.02 -26.42 -24.66
N LYS A 226 -10.21 -25.71 -23.87
CA LYS A 226 -8.78 -26.01 -23.76
C LYS A 226 -8.64 -27.31 -22.97
N SER A 227 -8.48 -28.42 -23.66
CA SER A 227 -8.10 -29.69 -23.06
C SER A 227 -6.70 -29.56 -22.44
N ASN A 228 -6.51 -30.11 -21.24
CA ASN A 228 -5.18 -30.22 -20.63
C ASN A 228 -4.34 -31.35 -21.26
N VAL A 229 -4.89 -32.04 -22.27
CA VAL A 229 -4.21 -33.07 -23.05
C VAL A 229 -3.42 -32.38 -24.17
N PRO A 230 -2.10 -32.53 -24.21
CA PRO A 230 -1.28 -32.01 -25.29
C PRO A 230 -1.69 -32.62 -26.65
N GLU A 231 -1.59 -31.81 -27.70
CA GLU A 231 -2.01 -32.16 -29.07
C GLU A 231 -1.29 -33.40 -29.66
N TRP A 232 -0.14 -33.79 -29.10
CA TRP A 232 0.60 -34.97 -29.52
C TRP A 232 0.07 -36.28 -28.92
N THR A 233 -0.75 -36.22 -27.87
CA THR A 233 -1.33 -37.40 -27.21
C THR A 233 -2.42 -38.06 -28.06
N GLU A 234 -3.05 -37.30 -28.96
CA GLU A 234 -4.14 -37.79 -29.84
C GLU A 234 -3.64 -38.30 -31.21
N LYS A 235 -2.35 -38.15 -31.52
CA LYS A 235 -1.78 -38.70 -32.74
C LYS A 235 -1.49 -40.18 -32.52
N ASP A 236 -2.33 -41.06 -33.06
CA ASP A 236 -2.06 -42.49 -33.15
C ASP A 236 -0.67 -42.72 -33.76
N TYR A 237 0.30 -43.06 -32.90
CA TYR A 237 1.68 -43.31 -33.32
C TYR A 237 1.72 -44.60 -34.14
N LYS A 238 1.68 -44.47 -35.46
CA LYS A 238 1.86 -45.58 -36.40
C LYS A 238 3.32 -45.61 -36.85
N HIS A 239 4.14 -46.39 -36.17
CA HIS A 239 5.48 -46.74 -36.65
C HIS A 239 5.41 -48.14 -37.24
N GLU A 240 5.34 -48.23 -38.57
CA GLU A 240 5.58 -49.48 -39.27
C GLU A 240 7.10 -49.61 -39.43
N ALA A 241 7.70 -50.60 -38.77
CA ALA A 241 9.14 -50.82 -38.89
C ALA A 241 9.49 -51.18 -40.34
N THR A 242 10.45 -50.46 -40.92
CA THR A 242 10.89 -50.73 -42.29
C THR A 242 11.60 -52.09 -42.33
N ALA A 243 11.52 -52.83 -43.44
CA ALA A 243 12.12 -54.17 -43.55
C ALA A 243 13.61 -54.20 -43.16
N ASP A 244 14.35 -53.13 -43.47
CA ASP A 244 15.76 -52.97 -43.10
C ASP A 244 15.99 -52.80 -41.58
N GLU A 245 15.05 -52.16 -40.89
CA GLU A 245 15.10 -51.98 -39.42
C GLU A 245 14.78 -53.29 -38.70
N GLN A 246 13.86 -54.09 -39.26
CA GLN A 246 13.57 -55.44 -38.77
C GLN A 246 14.77 -56.38 -38.97
N ALA A 247 15.41 -56.33 -40.14
CA ALA A 247 16.61 -57.12 -40.42
C ALA A 247 17.77 -56.78 -39.46
N LYS A 248 17.99 -55.48 -39.18
CA LYS A 248 18.97 -55.04 -38.17
C LYS A 248 18.62 -55.51 -36.77
N LEU A 249 17.34 -55.49 -36.41
CA LEU A 249 16.89 -55.98 -35.10
C LEU A 249 17.12 -57.48 -34.96
N ASP A 250 16.87 -58.24 -36.02
CA ASP A 250 17.03 -59.69 -36.01
C ASP A 250 18.50 -60.13 -36.03
N GLU A 251 19.36 -59.39 -36.74
CA GLU A 251 20.82 -59.58 -36.67
C GLU A 251 21.35 -59.26 -35.27
N LEU A 252 20.87 -58.18 -34.64
CA LEU A 252 21.26 -57.79 -33.29
C LEU A 252 20.75 -58.79 -32.24
N LYS A 253 19.52 -59.30 -32.38
CA LYS A 253 19.00 -60.41 -31.55
C LYS A 253 19.83 -61.68 -31.72
N LYS A 254 20.25 -61.98 -32.95
CA LYS A 254 21.06 -63.17 -33.23
C LYS A 254 22.44 -63.05 -32.58
N SER A 255 23.08 -61.89 -32.67
CA SER A 255 24.36 -61.64 -31.98
C SER A 255 24.27 -61.72 -30.45
N LEU A 256 23.10 -61.38 -29.88
CA LEU A 256 22.87 -61.43 -28.43
C LEU A 256 22.59 -62.85 -27.89
N MET A 257 22.28 -63.79 -28.78
CA MET A 257 21.96 -65.19 -28.46
C MET A 257 23.14 -66.15 -28.70
N GLU A 258 24.27 -65.65 -29.21
CA GLU A 258 25.48 -66.43 -29.52
C GLU A 258 26.58 -66.33 -28.44
N ASP A 259 26.29 -65.73 -27.28
CA ASP A 259 27.06 -65.81 -26.03
C ASP A 259 26.37 -66.73 -25.00
#